data_AF-A0A7Y5FVV8-F1
#
_entry.id   AF-A0A7Y5FVV8-F1
#
_cell.length_a   1.000
_cell.length_b   1.000
_cell.length_c   1.000
_cell.angle_alpha   90.00
_cell.angle_beta   90.00
_cell.angle_gamma   90.00
#
_symmetry.space_group_name_H-M   'P 1'
#
loop_
_entity.id
_entity.type
_entity.pdbx_description
1 polymer ?
#
loop_
_entity_poly.entity_id
_entity_poly.type
_entity_poly.pdbx_seq_one_letter_code
_entity_poly.pdbx_strand_id
1 'polypeptide(L)'
;MLSLRFVLLSLLFPHFVMGQLENDDDPRLRVDYWLKEHRQVTQLPECQEAQEIFEVLLAVADKPVDVRPKLYIFSDLPFGKVFALPDGAIILPLRVIKFCFESPVNGKARLAFILGHELKHVVHRDYWAIKQVLGFAPEVPREARKAIERQADEYGILYTALAGYDVRAIVSPRSNFLLAYYDSLGGGDYGEAAANSAESRLQAINRRLAGIVTHLDLFHFGVRLYVVGEYDAAIALLEKFAAQYPSREVFNNLGMCYYQKAFIHYAKWQERAADTDPHLVFRVSTQIDPVSRLRTKSVEQSSFQELIEQARKNFEEAKRQDETYAIALNNLGCAHLLKGEVDFARGYFKKVLELKSSDAASLNNLGVASMIEGEAGSAEEHFKKALRSDADYREPIYNLGRLYHQIGRINEATAHFKKYLQLDSTSLYAGVIHELLGKKPAVRAFASVVESIGGKIPGQLPEATRGYSNQFIIPAAEITILHDPAQDVDHFQYVARNSGEKTAMICAQNNHKGSSANGIRIGSPEKLLDEKYAFPYSVKIVGAGSWRIYERLNLAFEVRNQKVRAWYVYSSQ
;
A
#
# COMPACT_ATOMS: atom_id res chain seq x y z
N MET A 1 -13.48 -8.62 -51.59
CA MET A 1 -12.14 -8.72 -50.95
C MET A 1 -11.69 -7.34 -50.46
N LEU A 2 -12.32 -6.81 -49.41
CA LEU A 2 -11.88 -5.58 -48.72
C LEU A 2 -12.70 -5.45 -47.43
N SER A 3 -12.36 -6.27 -46.43
CA SER A 3 -12.87 -6.18 -45.05
C SER A 3 -11.95 -6.98 -44.14
N LEU A 4 -10.74 -6.50 -43.86
CA LEU A 4 -9.89 -6.96 -42.75
C LEU A 4 -8.62 -6.08 -42.73
N ARG A 5 -8.68 -4.86 -42.18
CA ARG A 5 -7.44 -4.09 -41.87
C ARG A 5 -7.54 -3.02 -40.78
N PHE A 6 -8.65 -2.94 -40.03
CA PHE A 6 -8.84 -1.90 -39.00
C PHE A 6 -8.98 -2.42 -37.55
N VAL A 7 -8.68 -3.69 -37.26
CA VAL A 7 -8.83 -4.28 -35.90
C VAL A 7 -7.50 -4.77 -35.28
N LEU A 8 -6.34 -4.38 -35.83
CA LEU A 8 -5.04 -4.94 -35.41
C LEU A 8 -3.96 -3.91 -35.05
N LEU A 9 -4.35 -2.72 -34.59
CA LEU A 9 -3.40 -1.66 -34.19
C LEU A 9 -3.39 -1.33 -32.69
N SER A 10 -4.17 -2.01 -31.85
CA SER A 10 -4.20 -1.79 -30.39
C SER A 10 -3.41 -2.82 -29.57
N LEU A 11 -2.65 -3.73 -30.21
CA LEU A 11 -1.97 -4.85 -29.52
C LEU A 11 -0.46 -4.98 -29.82
N LEU A 12 0.19 -4.01 -30.48
CA LEU A 12 1.61 -4.13 -30.86
C LEU A 12 2.53 -2.94 -30.49
N PHE A 13 2.08 -1.96 -29.69
CA PHE A 13 2.97 -0.90 -29.19
C PHE A 13 2.69 -0.55 -27.72
N PRO A 14 3.30 -1.24 -26.75
CA PRO A 14 3.60 -0.63 -25.47
C PRO A 14 4.87 0.21 -25.64
N HIS A 15 4.82 1.51 -25.33
CA HIS A 15 5.89 2.51 -25.51
C HIS A 15 5.95 3.14 -26.90
N PHE A 16 4.99 4.02 -27.20
CA PHE A 16 5.32 5.19 -28.00
C PHE A 16 6.04 6.17 -27.08
N VAL A 17 7.36 6.07 -27.01
CA VAL A 17 8.20 7.15 -26.48
C VAL A 17 8.01 8.31 -27.45
N MET A 18 7.32 9.39 -27.03
CA MET A 18 7.46 10.67 -27.71
C MET A 18 8.90 11.13 -27.51
N GLY A 19 9.77 10.69 -28.42
CA GLY A 19 11.10 11.24 -28.57
C GLY A 19 11.02 12.62 -29.21
N GLN A 20 11.56 13.60 -28.48
CA GLN A 20 12.13 14.87 -28.94
C GLN A 20 11.13 15.90 -29.50
N LEU A 21 10.82 16.91 -28.67
CA LEU A 21 10.00 18.07 -29.02
C LEU A 21 10.86 19.33 -29.14
N GLU A 22 10.65 20.08 -30.21
CA GLU A 22 11.39 21.28 -30.66
C GLU A 22 11.27 22.54 -29.77
N ASN A 23 10.95 22.46 -28.46
CA ASN A 23 10.79 23.66 -27.60
C ASN A 23 11.07 23.42 -26.09
N ASP A 24 11.83 22.39 -25.70
CA ASP A 24 12.13 22.09 -24.28
C ASP A 24 13.03 23.13 -23.56
N ASP A 25 13.51 24.14 -24.29
CA ASP A 25 14.38 25.22 -23.80
C ASP A 25 13.61 26.45 -23.28
N ASP A 26 12.27 26.45 -23.28
CA ASP A 26 11.52 27.56 -22.68
C ASP A 26 11.76 27.60 -21.15
N PRO A 27 12.36 28.69 -20.60
CA PRO A 27 12.67 28.77 -19.17
C PRO A 27 11.42 28.67 -18.28
N ARG A 28 10.23 28.97 -18.80
CA ARG A 28 8.95 28.87 -18.08
C ARG A 28 8.52 27.43 -17.82
N LEU A 29 9.16 26.46 -18.47
CA LEU A 29 9.01 25.02 -18.19
C LEU A 29 9.94 24.55 -17.05
N ARG A 30 10.56 25.46 -16.32
CA ARG A 30 11.42 25.19 -15.16
C ARG A 30 11.02 26.07 -13.98
N VAL A 31 11.13 25.53 -12.78
CA VAL A 31 10.74 26.21 -11.54
C VAL A 31 11.55 27.48 -11.28
N ASP A 32 12.81 27.53 -11.73
CA ASP A 32 13.71 28.68 -11.51
C ASP A 32 13.14 29.97 -12.09
N TYR A 33 12.44 29.91 -13.24
CA TYR A 33 11.73 31.06 -13.79
C TYR A 33 10.64 31.55 -12.83
N TRP A 34 9.83 30.63 -12.31
CA TRP A 34 8.70 30.98 -11.43
C TRP A 34 9.18 31.55 -10.10
N LEU A 35 10.27 31.01 -9.54
CA LEU A 35 10.89 31.53 -8.32
C LEU A 35 11.48 32.94 -8.51
N LYS A 36 11.93 33.27 -9.72
CA LYS A 36 12.46 34.58 -10.05
C LYS A 36 11.36 35.63 -10.27
N GLU A 37 10.31 35.25 -11.00
CA GLU A 37 9.28 36.18 -11.46
C GLU A 37 8.08 36.31 -10.50
N HIS A 38 7.90 35.37 -9.58
CA HIS A 38 6.75 35.33 -8.67
C HIS A 38 7.15 35.11 -7.21
N ARG A 39 6.32 35.63 -6.29
CA ARG A 39 6.58 35.51 -4.85
C ARG A 39 6.14 34.15 -4.32
N GLN A 40 7.13 33.28 -4.07
CA GLN A 40 6.89 32.05 -3.31
C GLN A 40 6.49 32.38 -1.85
N VAL A 41 5.52 31.63 -1.32
CA VAL A 41 5.05 31.74 0.05
C VAL A 41 5.25 30.41 0.78
N THR A 42 5.99 30.44 1.89
CA THR A 42 6.31 29.23 2.67
C THR A 42 5.96 29.36 4.15
N GLN A 43 5.80 30.58 4.67
CA GLN A 43 5.67 30.83 6.11
C GLN A 43 4.24 30.75 6.66
N LEU A 44 3.22 30.66 5.80
CA LEU A 44 1.83 30.59 6.24
C LEU A 44 1.50 29.17 6.78
N PRO A 45 0.69 29.04 7.85
CA PRO A 45 0.27 27.74 8.37
C PRO A 45 -0.37 26.84 7.30
N GLU A 46 -1.18 27.41 6.42
CA GLU A 46 -1.85 26.68 5.33
C GLU A 46 -0.85 26.16 4.29
N CYS A 47 0.30 26.85 4.12
CA CYS A 47 1.39 26.36 3.26
C CYS A 47 2.10 25.16 3.89
N GLN A 48 2.30 25.17 5.21
CA GLN A 48 2.88 24.03 5.93
C GLN A 48 1.95 22.81 5.82
N GLU A 49 0.65 23.00 6.04
CA GLU A 49 -0.34 21.94 5.90
C GLU A 49 -0.41 21.39 4.47
N ALA A 50 -0.31 22.24 3.45
CA ALA A 50 -0.23 21.79 2.06
C ALA A 50 1.03 20.95 1.78
N GLN A 51 2.18 21.32 2.34
CA GLN A 51 3.42 20.54 2.23
C GLN A 51 3.29 19.19 2.94
N GLU A 52 2.69 19.14 4.13
CA GLU A 52 2.43 17.87 4.83
C GLU A 52 1.52 16.95 4.02
N ILE A 53 0.44 17.48 3.45
CA ILE A 53 -0.47 16.71 2.57
C ILE A 53 0.30 16.18 1.36
N PHE A 54 1.15 17.00 0.76
CA PHE A 54 1.96 16.62 -0.40
C PHE A 54 2.96 15.51 -0.08
N GLU A 55 3.67 15.59 1.06
CA GLU A 55 4.60 14.55 1.50
C GLU A 55 3.88 13.21 1.76
N VAL A 56 2.67 13.25 2.34
CA VAL A 56 1.84 12.03 2.49
C VAL A 56 1.45 11.45 1.13
N LEU A 57 1.15 12.29 0.12
CA LEU A 57 0.87 11.82 -1.23
C LEU A 57 2.11 11.23 -1.89
N LEU A 58 3.28 11.86 -1.78
CA LEU A 58 4.55 11.31 -2.31
C LEU A 58 4.90 9.95 -1.72
N ALA A 59 4.50 9.69 -0.47
CA ALA A 59 4.68 8.41 0.18
C ALA A 59 3.81 7.28 -0.42
N VAL A 60 2.74 7.59 -1.16
CA VAL A 60 1.83 6.59 -1.75
C VAL A 60 1.76 6.63 -3.28
N ALA A 61 2.08 7.75 -3.91
CA ALA A 61 2.05 7.93 -5.36
C ALA A 61 3.27 7.30 -6.04
N ASP A 62 3.09 6.77 -7.24
CA ASP A 62 4.18 6.31 -8.11
C ASP A 62 5.17 7.46 -8.37
N LYS A 63 6.42 7.15 -8.74
CA LYS A 63 7.46 8.17 -8.87
C LYS A 63 8.24 8.01 -10.18
N PRO A 64 8.47 9.11 -10.92
CA PRO A 64 9.37 9.06 -12.06
C PRO A 64 10.81 8.83 -11.60
N VAL A 65 11.61 8.22 -12.47
CA VAL A 65 12.98 7.74 -12.16
C VAL A 65 13.97 8.89 -11.99
N ASP A 66 13.83 9.94 -12.78
CA ASP A 66 14.80 11.03 -12.99
C ASP A 66 14.39 12.33 -12.29
N VAL A 67 13.15 12.41 -11.82
CA VAL A 67 12.55 13.65 -11.31
C VAL A 67 12.03 13.43 -9.90
N ARG A 68 12.38 14.31 -8.97
CA ARG A 68 11.81 14.31 -7.61
C ARG A 68 10.72 15.38 -7.53
N PRO A 69 9.43 14.99 -7.44
CA PRO A 69 8.37 15.98 -7.39
C PRO A 69 8.49 16.87 -6.16
N LYS A 70 8.23 18.17 -6.32
CA LYS A 70 8.30 19.18 -5.25
C LYS A 70 7.16 20.18 -5.37
N LEU A 71 6.58 20.57 -4.25
CA LEU A 71 5.49 21.54 -4.21
C LEU A 71 6.01 22.96 -3.97
N TYR A 72 5.60 23.89 -4.83
CA TYR A 72 5.91 25.32 -4.72
C TYR A 72 4.62 26.14 -4.70
N ILE A 73 4.48 27.01 -3.70
CA ILE A 73 3.26 27.78 -3.45
C ILE A 73 3.52 29.26 -3.73
N PHE A 74 2.64 29.90 -4.49
CA PHE A 74 2.80 31.30 -4.90
C PHE A 74 1.53 32.13 -4.61
N SER A 75 1.69 33.41 -4.27
CA SER A 75 0.56 34.30 -3.93
C SER A 75 0.01 35.12 -5.09
N ASP A 76 0.80 35.33 -6.13
CA ASP A 76 0.65 36.40 -7.13
C ASP A 76 0.67 35.87 -8.57
N LEU A 77 0.28 34.60 -8.76
CA LEU A 77 0.17 34.01 -10.09
C LEU A 77 -1.00 34.63 -10.86
N PRO A 78 -0.82 34.97 -12.16
CA PRO A 78 -1.85 35.63 -12.97
C PRO A 78 -3.01 34.70 -13.35
N PHE A 79 -2.90 33.41 -13.06
CA PHE A 79 -3.88 32.37 -13.34
C PHE A 79 -4.17 31.56 -12.06
N GLY A 80 -5.31 30.85 -12.05
CA GLY A 80 -5.73 30.05 -10.90
C GLY A 80 -5.44 28.58 -10.94
N LYS A 81 -4.86 28.12 -12.04
CA LYS A 81 -4.69 26.70 -12.32
C LYS A 81 -3.42 26.18 -11.66
N VAL A 82 -3.52 25.01 -11.05
CA VAL A 82 -2.38 24.22 -10.59
C VAL A 82 -1.81 23.48 -11.81
N PHE A 83 -0.49 23.34 -11.90
CA PHE A 83 0.12 22.55 -12.96
C PHE A 83 1.45 21.95 -12.54
N ALA A 84 1.78 20.82 -13.15
CA ALA A 84 3.08 20.20 -13.13
C ALA A 84 4.04 20.77 -14.18
N LEU A 85 5.32 20.87 -13.83
CA LEU A 85 6.43 21.20 -14.71
C LEU A 85 7.30 19.96 -15.02
N PRO A 86 7.99 19.91 -16.17
CA PRO A 86 8.91 18.82 -16.54
C PRO A 86 10.01 18.50 -15.53
N ASP A 87 10.45 19.48 -14.74
CA ASP A 87 11.46 19.30 -13.69
C ASP A 87 10.88 18.75 -12.36
N GLY A 88 9.59 18.42 -12.33
CA GLY A 88 8.88 17.86 -11.18
C GLY A 88 8.25 18.88 -10.25
N ALA A 89 8.42 20.18 -10.51
CA ALA A 89 7.76 21.18 -9.70
C ALA A 89 6.23 21.18 -9.94
N ILE A 90 5.46 21.14 -8.87
CA ILE A 90 4.02 21.40 -8.88
C ILE A 90 3.82 22.82 -8.38
N ILE A 91 3.24 23.66 -9.24
CA ILE A 91 3.00 25.08 -8.98
C ILE A 91 1.58 25.25 -8.46
N LEU A 92 1.46 25.65 -7.19
CA LEU A 92 0.19 25.77 -6.48
C LEU A 92 -0.12 27.24 -6.12
N PRO A 93 -1.15 27.85 -6.71
CA PRO A 93 -1.61 29.16 -6.26
C PRO A 93 -2.19 29.10 -4.84
N LEU A 94 -1.81 30.02 -3.95
CA LEU A 94 -2.30 30.10 -2.56
C LEU A 94 -3.83 30.15 -2.48
N ARG A 95 -4.49 30.75 -3.48
CA ARG A 95 -5.95 30.82 -3.55
C ARG A 95 -6.62 29.45 -3.66
N VAL A 96 -5.96 28.46 -4.25
CA VAL A 96 -6.48 27.08 -4.36
C VAL A 96 -6.48 26.41 -3.00
N ILE A 97 -5.44 26.62 -2.18
CA ILE A 97 -5.40 26.14 -0.80
C ILE A 97 -6.59 26.74 -0.03
N LYS A 98 -6.77 28.06 -0.10
CA LYS A 98 -7.90 28.75 0.57
C LYS A 98 -9.24 28.18 0.13
N PHE A 99 -9.44 27.97 -1.17
CA PHE A 99 -10.66 27.36 -1.73
C PHE A 99 -10.93 25.96 -1.18
N CYS A 100 -9.91 25.09 -1.10
CA CYS A 100 -10.08 23.76 -0.52
C CYS A 100 -10.54 23.83 0.95
N PHE A 101 -9.93 24.72 1.73
CA PHE A 101 -10.15 24.88 3.17
C PHE A 101 -11.34 25.75 3.56
N GLU A 102 -12.13 26.26 2.60
CA GLU A 102 -13.48 26.79 2.86
C GLU A 102 -14.37 25.75 3.59
N SER A 103 -14.05 24.46 3.44
CA SER A 103 -14.55 23.40 4.30
C SER A 103 -13.43 22.89 5.21
N PRO A 104 -13.37 23.31 6.50
CA PRO A 104 -12.32 22.88 7.42
C PRO A 104 -12.24 21.36 7.60
N VAL A 105 -13.38 20.67 7.51
CA VAL A 105 -13.47 19.20 7.64
C VAL A 105 -12.92 18.48 6.41
N ASN A 106 -13.18 19.02 5.21
CA ASN A 106 -12.91 18.34 3.94
C ASN A 106 -11.68 18.88 3.20
N GLY A 107 -11.10 19.99 3.66
CA GLY A 107 -10.03 20.71 2.96
C GLY A 107 -8.82 19.84 2.63
N LYS A 108 -8.43 18.96 3.55
CA LYS A 108 -7.32 18.02 3.34
C LYS A 108 -7.57 17.07 2.17
N ALA A 109 -8.75 16.42 2.15
CA ALA A 109 -9.10 15.50 1.07
C ALA A 109 -9.18 16.23 -0.28
N ARG A 110 -9.80 17.41 -0.30
CA ARG A 110 -9.93 18.25 -1.50
C ARG A 110 -8.57 18.66 -2.07
N LEU A 111 -7.67 19.14 -1.22
CA LEU A 111 -6.33 19.53 -1.64
C LEU A 111 -5.51 18.30 -2.07
N ALA A 112 -5.64 17.17 -1.35
CA ALA A 112 -4.98 15.93 -1.71
C ALA A 112 -5.39 15.43 -3.10
N PHE A 113 -6.67 15.59 -3.48
CA PHE A 113 -7.13 15.26 -4.83
C PHE A 113 -6.46 16.11 -5.91
N ILE A 114 -6.42 17.43 -5.72
CA ILE A 114 -5.80 18.34 -6.69
C ILE A 114 -4.31 18.02 -6.83
N LEU A 115 -3.60 17.85 -5.73
CA LEU A 115 -2.18 17.51 -5.75
C LEU A 115 -1.92 16.13 -6.34
N GLY A 116 -2.77 15.13 -6.03
CA GLY A 116 -2.70 13.79 -6.61
C GLY A 116 -2.92 13.79 -8.12
N HIS A 117 -3.84 14.63 -8.62
CA HIS A 117 -4.06 14.83 -10.06
C HIS A 117 -2.79 15.35 -10.74
N GLU A 118 -2.15 16.38 -10.17
CA GLU A 118 -0.91 16.93 -10.75
C GLU A 118 0.28 15.97 -10.63
N LEU A 119 0.35 15.19 -9.54
CA LEU A 119 1.35 14.14 -9.39
C LEU A 119 1.22 13.09 -10.51
N LYS A 120 0.00 12.72 -10.90
CA LYS A 120 -0.19 11.81 -12.05
C LYS A 120 0.49 12.37 -13.30
N HIS A 121 0.31 13.66 -13.59
CA HIS A 121 0.92 14.30 -14.76
C HIS A 121 2.45 14.29 -14.69
N VAL A 122 3.03 14.49 -13.50
CA VAL A 122 4.48 14.35 -13.29
C VAL A 122 4.94 12.92 -13.56
N VAL A 123 4.24 11.91 -13.03
CA VAL A 123 4.58 10.49 -13.20
C VAL A 123 4.53 10.06 -14.67
N HIS A 124 3.52 10.52 -15.40
CA HIS A 124 3.28 10.12 -16.79
C HIS A 124 3.91 11.06 -17.82
N ARG A 125 4.57 12.13 -17.38
CA ARG A 125 5.20 13.17 -18.21
C ARG A 125 4.22 13.93 -19.11
N ASP A 126 3.03 14.18 -18.60
CA ASP A 126 1.93 14.83 -19.31
C ASP A 126 1.90 16.36 -19.03
N TYR A 127 2.82 17.14 -19.61
CA TYR A 127 2.98 18.58 -19.29
C TYR A 127 2.20 19.54 -20.20
N TRP A 128 1.14 19.07 -20.86
CA TRP A 128 0.41 19.89 -21.83
C TRP A 128 -0.39 21.04 -21.18
N ALA A 129 -0.78 20.91 -19.91
CA ALA A 129 -1.53 21.93 -19.17
C ALA A 129 -0.75 23.24 -19.05
N ILE A 130 0.55 23.19 -18.73
CA ILE A 130 1.42 24.37 -18.71
C ILE A 130 1.63 24.91 -20.13
N LYS A 131 1.79 24.03 -21.14
CA LYS A 131 1.91 24.47 -22.53
C LYS A 131 0.70 25.32 -22.97
N GLN A 132 -0.50 24.95 -22.54
CA GLN A 132 -1.72 25.73 -22.80
C GLN A 132 -1.72 27.08 -22.07
N VAL A 133 -1.31 27.13 -20.81
CA VAL A 133 -1.18 28.38 -20.03
C VAL A 133 -0.20 29.35 -20.71
N LEU A 134 0.85 28.82 -21.32
CA LEU A 134 1.87 29.61 -22.04
C LEU A 134 1.46 29.96 -23.48
N GLY A 135 0.27 29.54 -23.93
CA GLY A 135 -0.27 29.86 -25.26
C GLY A 135 0.28 29.01 -26.40
N PHE A 136 0.96 27.88 -26.10
CA PHE A 136 1.43 26.96 -27.14
C PHE A 136 0.27 26.21 -27.80
N ALA A 137 0.43 25.91 -29.09
CA ALA A 137 -0.53 25.09 -29.83
C ALA A 137 -0.58 23.68 -29.24
N PRO A 138 -1.77 23.06 -29.12
CA PRO A 138 -1.89 21.73 -28.56
C PRO A 138 -1.30 20.68 -29.51
N GLU A 139 -0.18 20.07 -29.10
CA GLU A 139 0.49 18.97 -29.82
C GLU A 139 -0.35 17.67 -29.82
N VAL A 140 -1.23 17.51 -28.83
CA VAL A 140 -2.04 16.31 -28.61
C VAL A 140 -3.50 16.57 -28.99
N PRO A 141 -4.15 15.67 -29.75
CA PRO A 141 -5.58 15.79 -30.10
C PRO A 141 -6.48 15.98 -28.88
N ARG A 142 -7.57 16.75 -29.03
CA ARG A 142 -8.49 17.10 -27.93
C ARG A 142 -9.01 15.87 -27.18
N GLU A 143 -9.37 14.80 -27.88
CA GLU A 143 -9.89 13.57 -27.24
C GLU A 143 -8.82 12.82 -26.44
N ALA A 144 -7.57 12.82 -26.90
CA ALA A 144 -6.45 12.24 -26.15
C ALA A 144 -6.15 13.08 -24.89
N ARG A 145 -6.17 14.42 -24.97
CA ARG A 145 -6.05 15.30 -23.79
C ARG A 145 -7.16 15.05 -22.77
N LYS A 146 -8.41 14.93 -23.23
CA LYS A 146 -9.53 14.55 -22.35
C LYS A 146 -9.29 13.18 -21.71
N ALA A 147 -8.76 12.19 -22.43
CA ALA A 147 -8.44 10.89 -21.83
C ALA A 147 -7.37 11.00 -20.74
N ILE A 148 -6.32 11.80 -20.97
CA ILE A 148 -5.25 12.07 -20.00
C ILE A 148 -5.79 12.74 -18.73
N GLU A 149 -6.61 13.79 -18.85
CA GLU A 149 -7.26 14.44 -17.70
C GLU A 149 -8.19 13.51 -16.97
N ARG A 150 -8.92 12.66 -17.72
CA ARG A 150 -9.82 11.70 -17.10
C ARG A 150 -9.05 10.70 -16.23
N GLN A 151 -7.90 10.25 -16.71
CA GLN A 151 -6.99 9.39 -15.96
C GLN A 151 -6.36 10.15 -14.78
N ALA A 152 -6.01 11.43 -14.93
CA ALA A 152 -5.47 12.25 -13.84
C ALA A 152 -6.49 12.43 -12.71
N ASP A 153 -7.77 12.65 -13.03
CA ASP A 153 -8.85 12.64 -12.03
C ASP A 153 -8.92 11.29 -11.31
N GLU A 154 -8.80 10.19 -12.06
CA GLU A 154 -8.90 8.84 -11.52
C GLU A 154 -7.77 8.55 -10.51
N TYR A 155 -6.54 8.87 -10.88
CA TYR A 155 -5.37 8.73 -10.02
C TYR A 155 -5.38 9.74 -8.86
N GLY A 156 -5.93 10.94 -9.06
CA GLY A 156 -6.16 11.90 -7.98
C GLY A 156 -7.03 11.32 -6.86
N ILE A 157 -8.11 10.61 -7.22
CA ILE A 157 -8.94 9.87 -6.24
C ILE A 157 -8.17 8.71 -5.61
N LEU A 158 -7.45 7.94 -6.43
CA LEU A 158 -6.65 6.80 -5.95
C LEU A 158 -5.60 7.23 -4.91
N TYR A 159 -4.74 8.18 -5.24
CA TYR A 159 -3.69 8.65 -4.34
C TYR A 159 -4.27 9.30 -3.09
N THR A 160 -5.40 10.01 -3.20
CA THR A 160 -6.12 10.56 -2.05
C THR A 160 -6.61 9.45 -1.10
N ALA A 161 -7.19 8.38 -1.64
CA ALA A 161 -7.63 7.24 -0.85
C ALA A 161 -6.46 6.49 -0.20
N LEU A 162 -5.39 6.24 -0.95
CA LEU A 162 -4.18 5.57 -0.45
C LEU A 162 -3.51 6.38 0.67
N ALA A 163 -3.48 7.71 0.54
CA ALA A 163 -3.04 8.64 1.58
C ALA A 163 -3.93 8.63 2.84
N GLY A 164 -5.13 8.02 2.77
CA GLY A 164 -6.05 7.85 3.90
C GLY A 164 -7.04 8.98 4.08
N TYR A 165 -7.24 9.83 3.07
CA TYR A 165 -8.24 10.90 3.09
C TYR A 165 -9.60 10.38 2.61
N ASP A 166 -10.69 10.96 3.13
CA ASP A 166 -12.05 10.56 2.75
C ASP A 166 -12.42 11.07 1.35
N VAL A 167 -12.42 10.17 0.37
CA VAL A 167 -12.74 10.50 -1.02
C VAL A 167 -14.21 10.91 -1.24
N ARG A 168 -15.12 10.62 -0.30
CA ARG A 168 -16.53 11.07 -0.38
C ARG A 168 -16.67 12.58 -0.24
N ALA A 169 -15.66 13.23 0.35
CA ALA A 169 -15.55 14.68 0.41
C ALA A 169 -15.36 15.34 -0.97
N ILE A 170 -14.91 14.54 -1.95
CA ILE A 170 -14.70 14.95 -3.35
C ILE A 170 -15.84 14.42 -4.20
N VAL A 171 -16.10 13.11 -4.09
CA VAL A 171 -17.04 12.34 -4.92
C VAL A 171 -18.22 11.89 -4.07
N SER A 172 -19.26 12.71 -4.02
CA SER A 172 -20.55 12.28 -3.48
C SER A 172 -21.69 12.96 -4.25
N PRO A 173 -22.89 12.36 -4.28
CA PRO A 173 -24.05 12.98 -4.94
C PRO A 173 -24.38 14.38 -4.40
N ARG A 174 -23.93 14.71 -3.17
CA ARG A 174 -24.12 16.00 -2.51
C ARG A 174 -22.89 16.92 -2.59
N SER A 175 -21.76 16.45 -3.12
CA SER A 175 -20.55 17.26 -3.28
C SER A 175 -20.58 17.98 -4.62
N ASN A 176 -20.50 19.31 -4.58
CA ASN A 176 -20.32 20.18 -5.75
C ASN A 176 -18.85 20.60 -5.94
N PHE A 177 -17.92 20.02 -5.17
CA PHE A 177 -16.54 20.50 -5.11
C PHE A 177 -15.85 20.52 -6.47
N LEU A 178 -15.92 19.42 -7.24
CA LEU A 178 -15.25 19.34 -8.54
C LEU A 178 -15.81 20.34 -9.55
N LEU A 179 -17.14 20.51 -9.58
CA LEU A 179 -17.78 21.50 -10.44
C LEU A 179 -17.35 22.92 -10.04
N ALA A 180 -17.46 23.26 -8.75
CA ALA A 180 -17.05 24.56 -8.24
C ALA A 180 -15.56 24.84 -8.47
N TYR A 181 -14.71 23.84 -8.32
CA TYR A 181 -13.28 23.93 -8.60
C TYR A 181 -13.03 24.23 -10.08
N TYR A 182 -13.57 23.42 -11.00
CA TYR A 182 -13.37 23.62 -12.43
C TYR A 182 -13.99 24.93 -12.95
N ASP A 183 -15.12 25.36 -12.39
CA ASP A 183 -15.71 26.67 -12.67
C ASP A 183 -14.80 27.82 -12.18
N SER A 184 -14.19 27.68 -10.99
CA SER A 184 -13.25 28.67 -10.44
C SER A 184 -11.97 28.86 -11.29
N LEU A 185 -11.65 27.88 -12.14
CA LEU A 185 -10.53 27.94 -13.08
C LEU A 185 -10.86 28.66 -14.40
N GLY A 186 -12.09 29.18 -14.57
CA GLY A 186 -12.50 29.93 -15.76
C GLY A 186 -13.16 29.07 -16.86
N GLY A 187 -13.67 27.89 -16.52
CA GLY A 187 -14.43 27.03 -17.43
C GLY A 187 -13.54 26.25 -18.40
N GLY A 188 -13.04 25.09 -17.96
CA GLY A 188 -12.33 24.15 -18.82
C GLY A 188 -13.25 23.50 -19.87
N ASP A 189 -12.70 23.27 -21.05
CA ASP A 189 -13.34 22.61 -22.20
C ASP A 189 -13.59 21.11 -21.97
N TYR A 190 -14.39 20.77 -20.95
CA TYR A 190 -15.07 19.48 -20.87
C TYR A 190 -16.18 19.49 -21.93
N GLY A 191 -15.77 19.17 -23.16
CA GLY A 191 -16.52 19.48 -24.38
C GLY A 191 -18.02 19.16 -24.39
N GLU A 192 -18.76 20.00 -25.11
CA GLU A 192 -20.04 19.72 -25.78
C GLU A 192 -21.03 18.80 -25.05
N ALA A 193 -21.25 19.10 -23.76
CA ALA A 193 -22.58 19.05 -23.16
C ALA A 193 -22.98 20.47 -22.74
N ALA A 194 -22.85 21.42 -23.67
CA ALA A 194 -23.56 22.69 -23.65
C ALA A 194 -24.92 22.54 -24.35
N ALA A 195 -25.58 21.39 -24.13
CA ALA A 195 -27.00 21.21 -24.39
C ALA A 195 -27.78 20.76 -23.15
N ASN A 196 -27.13 20.49 -22.00
CA ASN A 196 -27.82 20.15 -20.73
C ASN A 196 -27.03 20.68 -19.51
N SER A 197 -27.76 21.13 -18.49
CA SER A 197 -27.36 21.92 -17.30
C SER A 197 -26.06 21.50 -16.57
N ALA A 198 -25.48 22.41 -15.76
CA ALA A 198 -24.34 22.15 -14.88
C ALA A 198 -24.53 20.90 -13.99
N GLU A 199 -25.78 20.60 -13.65
CA GLU A 199 -26.20 19.38 -12.96
C GLU A 199 -25.88 18.10 -13.74
N SER A 200 -26.09 18.09 -15.06
CA SER A 200 -25.77 16.95 -15.92
C SER A 200 -24.26 16.66 -15.97
N ARG A 201 -23.43 17.71 -15.96
CA ARG A 201 -21.96 17.59 -15.93
C ARG A 201 -21.47 17.03 -14.60
N LEU A 202 -22.00 17.54 -13.49
CA LEU A 202 -21.68 17.04 -12.17
C LEU A 202 -22.10 15.56 -12.01
N GLN A 203 -23.29 15.20 -12.51
CA GLN A 203 -23.75 13.81 -12.51
C GLN A 203 -22.84 12.89 -13.34
N ALA A 204 -22.27 13.35 -14.45
CA ALA A 204 -21.34 12.56 -15.26
C ALA A 204 -20.00 12.34 -14.54
N ILE A 205 -19.44 13.41 -13.94
CA ILE A 205 -18.21 13.34 -13.13
C ILE A 205 -18.42 12.40 -11.93
N ASN A 206 -19.50 12.60 -11.17
CA ASN A 206 -19.82 11.78 -10.00
C ASN A 206 -20.05 10.31 -10.39
N ARG A 207 -20.74 10.01 -11.49
CA ARG A 207 -20.94 8.63 -11.95
C ARG A 207 -19.62 7.94 -12.29
N ARG A 208 -18.74 8.62 -13.04
CA ARG A 208 -17.42 8.07 -13.40
C ARG A 208 -16.56 7.82 -12.16
N LEU A 209 -16.42 8.82 -11.30
CA LEU A 209 -15.53 8.73 -10.13
C LEU A 209 -16.09 7.80 -9.04
N ALA A 210 -17.42 7.66 -8.93
CA ALA A 210 -18.04 6.65 -8.07
C ALA A 210 -17.62 5.23 -8.48
N GLY A 211 -17.39 5.00 -9.77
CA GLY A 211 -16.80 3.76 -10.28
C GLY A 211 -15.44 3.45 -9.65
N ILE A 212 -14.56 4.43 -9.47
CA ILE A 212 -13.24 4.22 -8.86
C ILE A 212 -13.39 3.88 -7.38
N VAL A 213 -14.21 4.63 -6.64
CA VAL A 213 -14.48 4.38 -5.21
C VAL A 213 -14.93 2.94 -5.01
N THR A 214 -15.74 2.46 -5.94
CA THR A 214 -16.22 1.10 -5.97
C THR A 214 -15.11 0.06 -6.26
N HIS A 215 -14.14 0.38 -7.12
CA HIS A 215 -12.99 -0.49 -7.38
C HIS A 215 -11.95 -0.45 -6.25
N LEU A 216 -11.84 0.65 -5.49
CA LEU A 216 -10.98 0.74 -4.30
C LEU A 216 -11.39 -0.29 -3.23
N ASP A 217 -12.66 -0.69 -3.18
CA ASP A 217 -13.10 -1.79 -2.31
C ASP A 217 -12.40 -3.11 -2.68
N LEU A 218 -12.11 -3.36 -3.96
CA LEU A 218 -11.35 -4.54 -4.39
C LEU A 218 -9.92 -4.49 -3.86
N PHE A 219 -9.25 -3.35 -3.98
CA PHE A 219 -7.89 -3.18 -3.46
C PHE A 219 -7.84 -3.34 -1.94
N HIS A 220 -8.66 -2.58 -1.22
CA HIS A 220 -8.67 -2.62 0.25
C HIS A 220 -9.08 -4.00 0.78
N PHE A 221 -10.07 -4.64 0.15
CA PHE A 221 -10.46 -5.99 0.57
C PHE A 221 -9.40 -7.03 0.20
N GLY A 222 -8.76 -6.91 -0.97
CA GLY A 222 -7.64 -7.75 -1.39
C GLY A 222 -6.46 -7.66 -0.42
N VAL A 223 -6.09 -6.44 -0.01
CA VAL A 223 -5.10 -6.22 1.06
C VAL A 223 -5.50 -6.90 2.35
N ARG A 224 -6.76 -6.79 2.79
CA ARG A 224 -7.22 -7.42 4.05
C ARG A 224 -7.16 -8.95 3.97
N LEU A 225 -7.58 -9.54 2.85
CA LEU A 225 -7.46 -10.98 2.59
C LEU A 225 -5.99 -11.43 2.62
N TYR A 226 -5.12 -10.67 1.99
CA TYR A 226 -3.68 -10.85 2.07
C TYR A 226 -3.18 -10.78 3.52
N VAL A 227 -3.70 -9.84 4.31
CA VAL A 227 -3.32 -9.66 5.72
C VAL A 227 -3.72 -10.87 6.57
N VAL A 228 -4.90 -11.46 6.34
CA VAL A 228 -5.36 -12.66 7.08
C VAL A 228 -4.82 -13.99 6.53
N GLY A 229 -4.07 -13.96 5.43
CA GLY A 229 -3.44 -15.16 4.84
C GLY A 229 -4.25 -15.84 3.73
N GLU A 230 -5.35 -15.22 3.27
CA GLU A 230 -6.19 -15.70 2.17
C GLU A 230 -5.61 -15.28 0.82
N TYR A 231 -4.43 -15.83 0.48
CA TYR A 231 -3.61 -15.33 -0.62
C TYR A 231 -4.24 -15.48 -2.01
N ASP A 232 -4.93 -16.58 -2.29
CA ASP A 232 -5.56 -16.80 -3.61
C ASP A 232 -6.69 -15.81 -3.88
N ALA A 233 -7.55 -15.61 -2.87
CA ALA A 233 -8.63 -14.64 -2.95
C ALA A 233 -8.07 -13.21 -3.03
N ALA A 234 -7.02 -12.90 -2.26
CA ALA A 234 -6.32 -11.62 -2.35
C ALA A 234 -5.73 -11.36 -3.74
N ILE A 235 -5.05 -12.35 -4.34
CA ILE A 235 -4.48 -12.26 -5.69
C ILE A 235 -5.57 -11.92 -6.69
N ALA A 236 -6.69 -12.64 -6.69
CA ALA A 236 -7.77 -12.40 -7.65
C ALA A 236 -8.35 -10.97 -7.56
N LEU A 237 -8.50 -10.42 -6.35
CA LEU A 237 -8.96 -9.04 -6.16
C LEU A 237 -7.92 -8.01 -6.62
N LEU A 238 -6.66 -8.23 -6.25
CA LEU A 238 -5.58 -7.31 -6.55
C LEU A 238 -5.23 -7.33 -8.05
N GLU A 239 -5.27 -8.47 -8.73
CA GLU A 239 -5.09 -8.56 -10.19
C GLU A 239 -6.21 -7.82 -10.93
N LYS A 240 -7.46 -8.00 -10.50
CA LYS A 240 -8.61 -7.28 -11.08
C LYS A 240 -8.47 -5.77 -10.90
N PHE A 241 -7.98 -5.34 -9.74
CA PHE A 241 -7.69 -3.94 -9.49
C PHE A 241 -6.52 -3.43 -10.36
N ALA A 242 -5.41 -4.17 -10.40
CA ALA A 242 -4.20 -3.83 -11.17
C ALA A 242 -4.46 -3.74 -12.67
N ALA A 243 -5.38 -4.53 -13.21
CA ALA A 243 -5.78 -4.46 -14.62
C ALA A 243 -6.35 -3.08 -15.02
N GLN A 244 -6.91 -2.33 -14.06
CA GLN A 244 -7.45 -0.99 -14.29
C GLN A 244 -6.57 0.11 -13.71
N TYR A 245 -5.95 -0.14 -12.55
CA TYR A 245 -5.13 0.82 -11.81
C TYR A 245 -3.79 0.20 -11.39
N PRO A 246 -2.87 -0.03 -12.34
CA PRO A 246 -1.52 -0.51 -12.03
C PRO A 246 -0.79 0.54 -11.16
N SER A 247 -0.12 0.09 -10.11
CA SER A 247 0.63 0.97 -9.19
C SER A 247 1.65 0.17 -8.39
N ARG A 248 2.68 0.83 -7.86
CA ARG A 248 3.72 0.15 -7.06
C ARG A 248 3.15 -0.63 -5.87
N GLU A 249 2.09 -0.10 -5.25
CA GLU A 249 1.43 -0.68 -4.08
C GLU A 249 0.68 -1.98 -4.41
N VAL A 250 -0.09 -2.02 -5.51
CA VAL A 250 -0.82 -3.24 -5.88
C VAL A 250 0.14 -4.36 -6.29
N PHE A 251 1.19 -4.03 -7.05
CA PHE A 251 2.19 -5.01 -7.46
C PHE A 251 3.03 -5.51 -6.30
N ASN A 252 3.38 -4.66 -5.34
CA ASN A 252 4.05 -5.11 -4.12
C ASN A 252 3.17 -6.06 -3.31
N ASN A 253 1.87 -5.74 -3.13
CA ASN A 253 0.96 -6.63 -2.42
C ASN A 253 0.74 -7.98 -3.16
N LEU A 254 0.62 -7.96 -4.49
CA LEU A 254 0.57 -9.18 -5.31
C LEU A 254 1.85 -10.01 -5.14
N GLY A 255 3.02 -9.38 -5.27
CA GLY A 255 4.30 -10.04 -5.09
C GLY A 255 4.43 -10.70 -3.72
N MET A 256 3.90 -10.04 -2.68
CA MET A 256 3.88 -10.59 -1.32
C MET A 256 2.93 -11.77 -1.17
N CYS A 257 1.74 -11.75 -1.78
CA CYS A 257 0.87 -12.93 -1.80
C CYS A 257 1.59 -14.14 -2.42
N TYR A 258 2.23 -13.96 -3.57
CA TYR A 258 3.00 -15.03 -4.21
C TYR A 258 4.20 -15.47 -3.38
N TYR A 259 4.94 -14.53 -2.78
CA TYR A 259 6.08 -14.83 -1.91
C TYR A 259 5.66 -15.67 -0.70
N GLN A 260 4.55 -15.30 -0.04
CA GLN A 260 4.04 -16.05 1.10
C GLN A 260 3.59 -17.45 0.69
N LYS A 261 2.91 -17.59 -0.45
CA LYS A 261 2.61 -18.92 -1.00
C LYS A 261 3.89 -19.70 -1.25
N ALA A 262 4.88 -19.14 -1.96
CA ALA A 262 6.16 -19.79 -2.22
C ALA A 262 6.84 -20.25 -0.91
N PHE A 263 6.87 -19.40 0.11
CA PHE A 263 7.41 -19.72 1.43
C PHE A 263 6.69 -20.92 2.08
N ILE A 264 5.36 -20.99 1.98
CA ILE A 264 4.56 -22.13 2.47
C ILE A 264 4.96 -23.43 1.75
N HIS A 265 5.21 -23.39 0.44
CA HIS A 265 5.68 -24.55 -0.31
C HIS A 265 7.10 -24.96 0.08
N TYR A 266 7.98 -23.99 0.29
CA TYR A 266 9.36 -24.21 0.71
C TYR A 266 9.44 -24.91 2.07
N ALA A 267 8.71 -24.41 3.08
CA ALA A 267 8.70 -24.98 4.42
C ALA A 267 8.25 -26.44 4.46
N LYS A 268 7.19 -26.78 3.71
CA LYS A 268 6.69 -28.17 3.63
C LYS A 268 7.64 -29.12 2.91
N TRP A 269 8.36 -28.62 1.90
CA TRP A 269 9.38 -29.42 1.23
C TRP A 269 10.50 -29.78 2.22
N GLN A 270 10.92 -28.82 3.06
CA GLN A 270 11.94 -29.07 4.09
C GLN A 270 11.49 -30.08 5.16
N GLU A 271 10.24 -30.03 5.64
CA GLU A 271 9.72 -31.02 6.61
C GLU A 271 9.80 -32.46 6.09
N ARG A 272 9.76 -32.66 4.77
CA ARG A 272 9.86 -33.99 4.13
C ARG A 272 11.31 -34.43 3.90
N ALA A 273 12.24 -33.49 3.79
CA ALA A 273 13.66 -33.75 3.61
C ALA A 273 14.32 -33.91 4.99
N ALA A 274 14.23 -35.10 5.57
CA ALA A 274 14.55 -35.40 6.97
C ALA A 274 16.00 -35.14 7.45
N ASP A 275 16.91 -34.63 6.60
CA ASP A 275 18.34 -34.47 6.89
C ASP A 275 18.94 -33.11 6.48
N THR A 276 18.14 -32.11 6.10
CA THR A 276 18.67 -30.79 5.70
C THR A 276 18.51 -29.73 6.79
N ASP A 277 19.65 -29.14 7.17
CA ASP A 277 19.81 -27.97 8.05
C ASP A 277 18.76 -26.90 7.71
N PRO A 278 17.97 -26.36 8.67
CA PRO A 278 16.87 -25.46 8.34
C PRO A 278 17.42 -24.16 7.76
N HIS A 279 17.36 -24.00 6.44
CA HIS A 279 17.84 -22.81 5.73
C HIS A 279 17.15 -21.49 6.15
N LEU A 280 16.17 -21.53 7.06
CA LEU A 280 15.57 -20.35 7.72
C LEU A 280 15.60 -20.45 9.26
N VAL A 281 16.70 -20.96 9.82
CA VAL A 281 17.10 -20.71 11.23
C VAL A 281 16.98 -19.22 11.58
N PHE A 282 17.33 -18.34 10.63
CA PHE A 282 17.35 -16.89 10.76
C PHE A 282 16.16 -16.24 10.05
N ARG A 283 15.59 -15.21 10.69
CA ARG A 283 14.43 -14.47 10.20
C ARG A 283 14.86 -13.38 9.23
N VAL A 284 14.39 -13.51 7.98
CA VAL A 284 14.41 -12.40 7.02
C VAL A 284 13.37 -11.36 7.41
N SER A 285 13.78 -10.11 7.34
CA SER A 285 12.94 -8.92 7.38
C SER A 285 12.32 -8.67 6.02
N THR A 286 11.39 -9.51 5.58
CA THR A 286 10.42 -9.02 4.60
C THR A 286 9.68 -7.84 5.26
N GLN A 287 9.25 -6.81 4.50
CA GLN A 287 8.49 -5.68 5.08
C GLN A 287 7.09 -6.07 5.61
N ILE A 288 6.90 -7.37 5.74
CA ILE A 288 5.75 -8.16 6.09
C ILE A 288 6.33 -9.30 6.88
N ASP A 289 5.93 -9.45 8.12
CA ASP A 289 6.33 -10.60 8.91
C ASP A 289 5.72 -11.88 8.28
N PRO A 290 6.55 -12.84 7.82
CA PRO A 290 6.08 -14.06 7.18
C PRO A 290 5.70 -15.07 8.26
N VAL A 291 4.62 -14.81 8.98
CA VAL A 291 3.95 -15.89 9.69
C VAL A 291 2.45 -15.73 9.53
N SER A 292 1.91 -16.47 8.57
CA SER A 292 0.50 -16.82 8.46
C SER A 292 0.42 -18.34 8.46
N ARG A 293 -0.54 -18.91 9.19
CA ARG A 293 -0.91 -20.33 9.20
C ARG A 293 -0.46 -21.11 7.96
N LEU A 294 0.43 -22.08 8.18
CA LEU A 294 0.61 -23.22 7.28
C LEU A 294 -0.62 -24.12 7.38
N ARG A 295 -1.65 -23.86 6.59
CA ARG A 295 -2.68 -24.86 6.28
C ARG A 295 -2.67 -25.10 4.78
N THR A 296 -2.11 -26.23 4.36
CA THR A 296 -2.48 -26.87 3.08
C THR A 296 -1.82 -28.24 3.01
N LYS A 297 -2.58 -29.24 2.57
CA LYS A 297 -2.08 -30.61 2.34
C LYS A 297 -1.35 -30.67 1.01
N SER A 298 -0.25 -31.43 0.99
CA SER A 298 0.43 -31.98 -0.21
C SER A 298 0.95 -30.95 -1.23
N VAL A 299 2.27 -30.77 -1.35
CA VAL A 299 2.80 -29.99 -2.48
C VAL A 299 4.11 -30.48 -3.09
N GLU A 300 4.29 -30.15 -4.37
CA GLU A 300 5.39 -30.45 -5.28
C GLU A 300 6.39 -29.28 -5.41
N GLN A 301 7.66 -29.57 -5.71
CA GLN A 301 8.75 -28.60 -5.89
C GLN A 301 8.55 -27.65 -7.09
N SER A 302 7.84 -28.11 -8.12
CA SER A 302 7.42 -27.33 -9.30
C SER A 302 6.64 -26.08 -8.90
N SER A 303 5.75 -26.19 -7.90
CA SER A 303 4.93 -25.07 -7.43
C SER A 303 5.73 -23.98 -6.71
N PHE A 304 6.80 -24.32 -6.00
CA PHE A 304 7.66 -23.31 -5.35
C PHE A 304 8.32 -22.39 -6.38
N GLN A 305 8.94 -22.97 -7.41
CA GLN A 305 9.68 -22.22 -8.43
C GLN A 305 8.77 -21.28 -9.22
N GLU A 306 7.56 -21.74 -9.56
CA GLU A 306 6.59 -20.89 -10.24
C GLU A 306 6.17 -19.70 -9.37
N LEU A 307 5.83 -19.95 -8.10
CA LEU A 307 5.34 -18.90 -7.20
C LEU A 307 6.41 -17.88 -6.83
N ILE A 308 7.65 -18.31 -6.60
CA ILE A 308 8.73 -17.35 -6.30
C ILE A 308 9.07 -16.48 -7.51
N GLU A 309 8.92 -17.01 -8.73
CA GLU A 309 9.10 -16.21 -9.95
C GLU A 309 7.95 -15.22 -10.15
N GLN A 310 6.70 -15.61 -9.87
CA GLN A 310 5.57 -14.65 -9.86
C GLN A 310 5.78 -13.54 -8.82
N ALA A 311 6.31 -13.88 -7.64
CA ALA A 311 6.65 -12.89 -6.62
C ALA A 311 7.68 -11.89 -7.14
N ARG A 312 8.80 -12.37 -7.69
CA ARG A 312 9.87 -11.53 -8.27
C ARG A 312 9.35 -10.65 -9.40
N LYS A 313 8.56 -11.21 -10.33
CA LYS A 313 7.96 -10.46 -11.45
C LYS A 313 7.11 -9.28 -10.95
N ASN A 314 6.29 -9.51 -9.93
CA ASN A 314 5.44 -8.47 -9.34
C ASN A 314 6.27 -7.42 -8.58
N PHE A 315 7.32 -7.82 -7.84
CA PHE A 315 8.19 -6.83 -7.20
C PHE A 315 9.01 -6.02 -8.20
N GLU A 316 9.47 -6.62 -9.31
CA GLU A 316 10.12 -5.90 -10.40
C GLU A 316 9.14 -4.92 -11.06
N GLU A 317 7.86 -5.28 -11.19
CA GLU A 317 6.84 -4.32 -11.66
C GLU A 317 6.65 -3.18 -10.65
N ALA A 318 6.56 -3.47 -9.35
CA ALA A 318 6.49 -2.43 -8.32
C ALA A 318 7.70 -1.47 -8.37
N LYS A 319 8.90 -2.01 -8.60
CA LYS A 319 10.13 -1.24 -8.81
C LYS A 319 10.12 -0.46 -10.13
N ARG A 320 9.50 -0.97 -11.21
CA ARG A 320 9.33 -0.21 -12.46
C ARG A 320 8.44 1.02 -12.27
N GLN A 321 7.43 0.91 -11.41
CA GLN A 321 6.53 2.02 -11.07
C GLN A 321 7.21 3.06 -10.13
N ASP A 322 8.18 2.64 -9.33
CA ASP A 322 9.06 3.52 -8.54
C ASP A 322 10.38 2.81 -8.20
N GLU A 323 11.47 3.22 -8.87
CA GLU A 323 12.79 2.60 -8.70
C GLU A 323 13.38 2.82 -7.30
N THR A 324 12.88 3.82 -6.58
CA THR A 324 13.27 4.16 -5.20
C THR A 324 12.36 3.52 -4.16
N TYR A 325 11.45 2.62 -4.57
CA TYR A 325 10.53 1.96 -3.66
C TYR A 325 11.25 0.90 -2.82
N ALA A 326 11.84 1.37 -1.72
CA ALA A 326 12.62 0.57 -0.77
C ALA A 326 11.91 -0.72 -0.33
N ILE A 327 10.57 -0.69 -0.24
CA ILE A 327 9.73 -1.84 0.09
C ILE A 327 9.91 -2.97 -0.92
N ALA A 328 9.69 -2.67 -2.20
CA ALA A 328 9.82 -3.65 -3.27
C ALA A 328 11.28 -4.11 -3.44
N LEU A 329 12.26 -3.22 -3.29
CA LEU A 329 13.69 -3.57 -3.34
C LEU A 329 14.06 -4.57 -2.24
N ASN A 330 13.65 -4.32 -1.00
CA ASN A 330 13.87 -5.24 0.10
C ASN A 330 13.16 -6.59 -0.14
N ASN A 331 11.93 -6.57 -0.65
CA ASN A 331 11.16 -7.78 -0.94
C ASN A 331 11.76 -8.58 -2.11
N LEU A 332 12.31 -7.92 -3.14
CA LEU A 332 13.12 -8.56 -4.18
C LEU A 332 14.32 -9.27 -3.58
N GLY A 333 15.06 -8.60 -2.70
CA GLY A 333 16.19 -9.20 -1.99
C GLY A 333 15.78 -10.45 -1.20
N CYS A 334 14.65 -10.39 -0.49
CA CYS A 334 14.12 -11.55 0.23
C CYS A 334 13.69 -12.69 -0.69
N ALA A 335 13.12 -12.39 -1.86
CA ALA A 335 12.77 -13.40 -2.87
C ALA A 335 14.01 -14.09 -3.45
N HIS A 336 15.07 -13.31 -3.71
CA HIS A 336 16.37 -13.84 -4.12
C HIS A 336 17.02 -14.72 -3.03
N LEU A 337 16.99 -14.30 -1.75
CA LEU A 337 17.45 -15.13 -0.64
C LEU A 337 16.70 -16.46 -0.56
N LEU A 338 15.36 -16.43 -0.68
CA LEU A 338 14.55 -17.64 -0.61
C LEU A 338 14.86 -18.64 -1.74
N LYS A 339 15.35 -18.14 -2.88
CA LYS A 339 15.82 -18.94 -4.01
C LYS A 339 17.29 -19.39 -3.88
N GLY A 340 18.01 -18.93 -2.86
CA GLY A 340 19.44 -19.20 -2.65
C GLY A 340 20.38 -18.28 -3.44
N GLU A 341 19.85 -17.23 -4.06
CA GLU A 341 20.59 -16.28 -4.90
C GLU A 341 21.14 -15.12 -4.03
N VAL A 342 22.08 -15.45 -3.13
CA VAL A 342 22.53 -14.55 -2.05
C VAL A 342 23.18 -13.26 -2.56
N ASP A 343 24.01 -13.33 -3.60
CA ASP A 343 24.67 -12.14 -4.19
C ASP A 343 23.67 -11.10 -4.70
N PHE A 344 22.64 -11.55 -5.42
CA PHE A 344 21.57 -10.68 -5.91
C PHE A 344 20.81 -10.05 -4.74
N ALA A 345 20.54 -10.83 -3.69
CA ALA A 345 19.87 -10.32 -2.51
C ALA A 345 20.67 -9.22 -1.79
N ARG A 346 21.97 -9.44 -1.57
CA ARG A 346 22.88 -8.44 -0.98
C ARG A 346 22.90 -7.15 -1.80
N GLY A 347 22.90 -7.25 -3.13
CA GLY A 347 22.81 -6.10 -4.03
C GLY A 347 21.54 -5.28 -3.79
N TYR A 348 20.39 -5.94 -3.65
CA TYR A 348 19.12 -5.27 -3.37
C TYR A 348 19.06 -4.62 -1.97
N PHE A 349 19.54 -5.30 -0.92
CA PHE A 349 19.57 -4.71 0.42
C PHE A 349 20.53 -3.51 0.49
N LYS A 350 21.68 -3.55 -0.20
CA LYS A 350 22.59 -2.41 -0.28
C LYS A 350 21.94 -1.20 -0.97
N LYS A 351 21.19 -1.41 -2.05
CA LYS A 351 20.41 -0.34 -2.70
C LYS A 351 19.40 0.30 -1.75
N VAL A 352 18.73 -0.49 -0.90
CA VAL A 352 17.85 0.09 0.13
C VAL A 352 18.64 0.95 1.12
N LEU A 353 19.83 0.52 1.52
CA LEU A 353 20.70 1.29 2.41
C LEU A 353 21.31 2.53 1.76
N GLU A 354 21.48 2.57 0.44
CA GLU A 354 21.83 3.80 -0.30
C GLU A 354 20.70 4.83 -0.21
N LEU A 355 19.44 4.39 -0.25
CA LEU A 355 18.25 5.24 -0.10
C LEU A 355 17.98 5.60 1.38
N LYS A 356 18.24 4.66 2.29
CA LYS A 356 17.93 4.74 3.72
C LYS A 356 19.05 4.07 4.52
N SER A 357 20.10 4.83 4.83
CA SER A 357 21.35 4.34 5.44
C SER A 357 21.20 3.56 6.76
N SER A 358 20.09 3.76 7.47
CA SER A 358 19.77 3.08 8.73
C SER A 358 18.54 2.17 8.63
N ASP A 359 18.16 1.66 7.45
CA ASP A 359 17.01 0.75 7.34
C ASP A 359 17.24 -0.56 8.10
N ALA A 360 16.56 -0.74 9.24
CA ALA A 360 16.77 -1.87 10.14
C ALA A 360 16.43 -3.22 9.49
N ALA A 361 15.41 -3.25 8.63
CA ALA A 361 15.01 -4.45 7.88
C ALA A 361 16.10 -4.92 6.93
N SER A 362 16.65 -4.01 6.12
CA SER A 362 17.71 -4.33 5.16
C SER A 362 19.02 -4.71 5.86
N LEU A 363 19.35 -4.07 6.99
CA LEU A 363 20.49 -4.46 7.83
C LEU A 363 20.32 -5.86 8.41
N ASN A 364 19.13 -6.19 8.92
CA ASN A 364 18.86 -7.55 9.38
C ASN A 364 18.99 -8.56 8.23
N ASN A 365 18.45 -8.26 7.05
CA ASN A 365 18.54 -9.14 5.89
C ASN A 365 19.97 -9.36 5.38
N LEU A 366 20.82 -8.34 5.42
CA LEU A 366 22.26 -8.52 5.16
C LEU A 366 22.91 -9.45 6.18
N GLY A 367 22.51 -9.36 7.45
CA GLY A 367 22.96 -10.30 8.48
C GLY A 367 22.54 -11.74 8.19
N VAL A 368 21.29 -11.94 7.73
CA VAL A 368 20.81 -13.26 7.29
C VAL A 368 21.59 -13.78 6.08
N ALA A 369 21.83 -12.92 5.09
CA ALA A 369 22.63 -13.26 3.91
C ALA A 369 24.05 -13.72 4.31
N SER A 370 24.73 -12.97 5.18
CA SER A 370 26.04 -13.36 5.70
C SER A 370 26.00 -14.67 6.50
N MET A 371 24.92 -14.97 7.23
CA MET A 371 24.78 -16.28 7.90
C MET A 371 24.70 -17.44 6.93
N ILE A 372 23.96 -17.29 5.82
CA ILE A 372 23.84 -18.32 4.78
C ILE A 372 25.21 -18.61 4.15
N GLU A 373 26.07 -17.59 4.02
CA GLU A 373 27.44 -17.70 3.51
C GLU A 373 28.47 -18.15 4.57
N GLY A 374 28.06 -18.37 5.82
CA GLY A 374 28.96 -18.77 6.92
C GLY A 374 29.78 -17.63 7.52
N GLU A 375 29.50 -16.38 7.16
CA GLU A 375 30.19 -15.17 7.63
C GLU A 375 29.65 -14.67 8.98
N ALA A 376 29.77 -15.48 10.04
CA ALA A 376 29.16 -15.19 11.35
C ALA A 376 29.54 -13.82 11.94
N GLY A 377 30.78 -13.35 11.75
CA GLY A 377 31.23 -12.04 12.24
C GLY A 377 30.56 -10.86 11.53
N SER A 378 30.41 -10.95 10.20
CA SER A 378 29.68 -9.96 9.40
C SER A 378 28.20 -9.94 9.78
N ALA A 379 27.60 -11.13 9.99
CA ALA A 379 26.22 -11.23 10.43
C ALA A 379 25.99 -10.55 11.79
N GLU A 380 26.87 -10.78 12.77
CA GLU A 380 26.81 -10.13 14.09
C GLU A 380 26.82 -8.59 13.96
N GLU A 381 27.71 -8.05 13.13
CA GLU A 381 27.82 -6.61 12.91
C GLU A 381 26.53 -6.03 12.31
N HIS A 382 25.99 -6.67 11.27
CA HIS A 382 24.76 -6.24 10.62
C HIS A 382 23.55 -6.29 11.55
N PHE A 383 23.38 -7.37 12.32
CA PHE A 383 22.29 -7.44 13.30
C PHE A 383 22.43 -6.38 14.40
N LYS A 384 23.65 -6.12 14.88
CA LYS A 384 23.91 -5.04 15.85
C LYS A 384 23.65 -3.66 15.26
N LYS A 385 23.94 -3.42 13.98
CA LYS A 385 23.58 -2.18 13.26
C LYS A 385 22.07 -2.02 13.19
N ALA A 386 21.34 -3.09 12.86
CA ALA A 386 19.88 -3.07 12.84
C ALA A 386 19.30 -2.68 14.21
N LEU A 387 19.83 -3.23 15.31
CA LEU A 387 19.41 -2.88 16.68
C LEU A 387 19.81 -1.48 17.13
N ARG A 388 20.84 -0.86 16.51
CA ARG A 388 21.14 0.55 16.75
C ARG A 388 20.16 1.48 16.06
N SER A 389 19.60 1.05 14.93
CA SER A 389 18.56 1.79 14.22
C SER A 389 17.20 1.66 14.91
N ASP A 390 16.83 0.44 15.28
CA ASP A 390 15.62 0.16 16.03
C ASP A 390 15.93 -0.89 17.11
N ALA A 391 15.99 -0.42 18.37
CA ALA A 391 16.38 -1.22 19.52
C ALA A 391 15.37 -2.32 19.88
N ASP A 392 14.12 -2.18 19.44
CA ASP A 392 13.02 -3.12 19.71
C ASP A 392 12.68 -3.96 18.48
N TYR A 393 13.49 -3.87 17.41
CA TYR A 393 13.30 -4.67 16.21
C TYR A 393 13.62 -6.14 16.46
N ARG A 394 12.57 -6.97 16.47
CA ARG A 394 12.60 -8.33 17.02
C ARG A 394 13.39 -9.32 16.18
N GLU A 395 13.39 -9.14 14.86
CA GLU A 395 14.08 -9.98 13.87
C GLU A 395 15.58 -10.09 14.21
N PRO A 396 16.35 -8.98 14.31
CA PRO A 396 17.75 -9.04 14.70
C PRO A 396 17.98 -9.50 16.14
N ILE A 397 17.06 -9.26 17.08
CA ILE A 397 17.17 -9.81 18.46
C ILE A 397 17.14 -11.33 18.42
N TYR A 398 16.15 -11.91 17.72
CA TYR A 398 16.04 -13.35 17.54
C TYR A 398 17.26 -13.92 16.80
N ASN A 399 17.68 -13.25 15.73
CA ASN A 399 18.81 -13.69 14.90
C ASN A 399 20.14 -13.67 15.65
N LEU A 400 20.41 -12.66 16.48
CA LEU A 400 21.57 -12.67 17.38
C LEU A 400 21.51 -13.82 18.38
N GLY A 401 20.31 -14.09 18.94
CA GLY A 401 20.10 -15.25 19.81
C GLY A 401 20.46 -16.58 19.13
N ARG A 402 19.97 -16.78 17.90
CA ARG A 402 20.26 -17.96 17.07
C ARG A 402 21.74 -18.05 16.70
N LEU A 403 22.34 -16.94 16.28
CA LEU A 403 23.75 -16.87 15.91
C LEU A 403 24.63 -17.29 17.09
N TYR A 404 24.44 -16.66 18.26
CA TYR A 404 25.21 -16.97 19.45
C TYR A 404 24.99 -18.40 19.92
N HIS A 405 23.77 -18.93 19.79
CA HIS A 405 23.49 -20.33 20.10
C HIS A 405 24.29 -21.27 19.19
N GLN A 406 24.29 -21.00 17.87
CA GLN A 406 25.00 -21.81 16.88
C GLN A 406 26.52 -21.81 17.07
N ILE A 407 27.10 -20.68 17.49
CA ILE A 407 28.55 -20.57 17.75
C ILE A 407 28.95 -20.89 19.20
N GLY A 408 28.05 -21.45 20.02
CA GLY A 408 28.33 -21.92 21.37
C GLY A 408 28.39 -20.83 22.46
N ARG A 409 28.04 -19.57 22.14
CA ARG A 409 27.96 -18.43 23.07
C ARG A 409 26.62 -18.40 23.82
N ILE A 410 26.36 -19.46 24.61
CA ILE A 410 25.04 -19.74 25.22
C ILE A 410 24.52 -18.63 26.14
N ASN A 411 25.41 -17.97 26.91
CA ASN A 411 25.01 -16.88 27.81
C ASN A 411 24.43 -15.69 27.03
N GLU A 412 25.06 -15.35 25.90
CA GLU A 412 24.65 -14.23 25.06
C GLU A 412 23.39 -14.57 24.27
N ALA A 413 23.31 -15.80 23.76
CA ALA A 413 22.09 -16.35 23.18
C ALA A 413 20.90 -16.23 24.13
N THR A 414 21.09 -16.64 25.39
CA THR A 414 20.06 -16.59 26.43
C THR A 414 19.63 -15.16 26.74
N ALA A 415 20.56 -14.20 26.76
CA ALA A 415 20.23 -12.79 26.98
C ALA A 415 19.34 -12.23 25.86
N HIS A 416 19.68 -12.49 24.60
CA HIS A 416 18.89 -12.07 23.45
C HIS A 416 17.52 -12.76 23.38
N PHE A 417 17.45 -14.06 23.66
CA PHE A 417 16.20 -14.80 23.75
C PHE A 417 15.27 -14.29 24.86
N LYS A 418 15.82 -13.96 26.05
CA LYS A 418 15.04 -13.32 27.11
C LYS A 418 14.51 -11.95 26.67
N LYS A 419 15.31 -11.14 25.98
CA LYS A 419 14.87 -9.86 25.43
C LYS A 419 13.75 -10.05 24.41
N TYR A 420 13.87 -11.03 23.51
CA TYR A 420 12.80 -11.34 22.55
C TYR A 420 11.50 -11.71 23.28
N LEU A 421 11.55 -12.61 24.26
CA LEU A 421 10.38 -13.06 25.02
C LEU A 421 9.71 -11.95 25.84
N GLN A 422 10.42 -10.86 26.18
CA GLN A 422 9.83 -9.68 26.81
C GLN A 422 8.99 -8.86 25.83
N LEU A 423 9.40 -8.81 24.56
CA LEU A 423 8.67 -8.12 23.49
C LEU A 423 7.54 -8.99 22.93
N ASP A 424 7.79 -10.29 22.80
CA ASP A 424 6.84 -11.25 22.23
C ASP A 424 6.97 -12.61 22.93
N SER A 425 5.98 -12.88 23.78
CA SER A 425 5.89 -14.14 24.52
C SER A 425 4.89 -15.13 23.91
N THR A 426 4.30 -14.84 22.75
CA THR A 426 3.13 -15.60 22.26
C THR A 426 3.23 -16.08 20.82
N SER A 427 4.18 -15.57 20.03
CA SER A 427 4.42 -16.04 18.67
C SER A 427 4.95 -17.46 18.61
N LEU A 428 4.99 -18.01 17.40
CA LEU A 428 5.63 -19.29 17.12
C LEU A 428 7.11 -19.28 17.56
N TYR A 429 7.81 -18.16 17.34
CA TYR A 429 9.21 -18.01 17.72
C TYR A 429 9.43 -17.98 19.23
N ALA A 430 8.48 -17.44 20.00
CA ALA A 430 8.49 -17.58 21.45
C ALA A 430 8.48 -19.06 21.86
N GLY A 431 7.71 -19.89 21.16
CA GLY A 431 7.71 -21.35 21.31
C GLY A 431 9.08 -21.97 21.01
N VAL A 432 9.69 -21.63 19.86
CA VAL A 432 11.04 -22.09 19.47
C VAL A 432 12.09 -21.67 20.50
N ILE A 433 12.03 -20.43 20.99
CA ILE A 433 12.94 -19.94 22.02
C ILE A 433 12.77 -20.72 23.32
N HIS A 434 11.53 -21.01 23.73
CA HIS A 434 11.29 -21.82 24.92
C HIS A 434 11.94 -23.20 24.81
N GLU A 435 11.81 -23.85 23.65
CA GLU A 435 12.48 -25.13 23.36
C GLU A 435 14.00 -25.02 23.42
N LEU A 436 14.61 -24.02 22.77
CA LEU A 436 16.05 -23.76 22.81
C LEU A 436 16.56 -23.45 24.23
N LEU A 437 15.71 -22.91 25.10
CA LEU A 437 16.01 -22.67 26.51
C LEU A 437 15.66 -23.86 27.43
N GLY A 438 15.17 -24.99 26.89
CA GLY A 438 14.76 -26.16 27.67
C GLY A 438 13.49 -25.97 28.51
N LYS A 439 12.61 -25.04 28.11
CA LYS A 439 11.35 -24.69 28.81
C LYS A 439 10.13 -25.15 28.02
N LYS A 440 9.05 -25.54 28.73
CA LYS A 440 7.76 -25.81 28.09
C LYS A 440 7.10 -24.50 27.61
N PRO A 441 6.51 -24.45 26.40
CA PRO A 441 5.87 -23.25 25.89
C PRO A 441 4.62 -22.89 26.72
N ALA A 442 4.50 -21.61 27.09
CA ALA A 442 3.33 -21.09 27.81
C ALA A 442 2.17 -20.86 26.82
N VAL A 443 1.32 -21.86 26.61
CA VAL A 443 0.09 -21.67 25.83
C VAL A 443 -0.98 -21.08 26.76
N ARG A 444 -1.15 -19.75 26.75
CA ARG A 444 -2.36 -19.14 27.32
C ARG A 444 -3.54 -19.38 26.35
N ALA A 445 -4.63 -19.93 26.87
CA ALA A 445 -5.90 -20.07 26.14
C ALA A 445 -6.60 -18.70 26.05
N PHE A 446 -6.86 -18.23 24.82
CA PHE A 446 -7.35 -16.87 24.54
C PHE A 446 -8.71 -16.83 23.81
N ALA A 447 -9.49 -17.90 23.87
CA ALA A 447 -10.73 -18.05 23.10
C ALA A 447 -11.82 -17.00 23.40
N SER A 448 -11.80 -16.33 24.56
CA SER A 448 -12.87 -15.43 25.01
C SER A 448 -12.89 -14.03 24.38
N VAL A 449 -11.84 -13.63 23.66
CA VAL A 449 -11.73 -12.24 23.17
C VAL A 449 -12.60 -11.99 21.93
N VAL A 450 -12.74 -12.98 21.05
CA VAL A 450 -13.47 -12.85 19.76
C VAL A 450 -14.97 -12.62 19.98
N GLU A 451 -15.55 -13.23 21.01
CA GLU A 451 -16.98 -13.07 21.34
C GLU A 451 -17.33 -11.70 21.93
N SER A 452 -16.33 -11.00 22.48
CA SER A 452 -16.54 -9.74 23.21
C SER A 452 -16.39 -8.48 22.34
N ILE A 453 -15.72 -8.57 21.18
CA ILE A 453 -15.53 -7.43 20.26
C ILE A 453 -16.79 -7.26 19.41
N GLY A 454 -17.81 -6.63 20.00
CA GLY A 454 -18.77 -5.76 19.32
C GLY A 454 -19.68 -6.34 18.23
N GLY A 455 -19.63 -7.64 17.93
CA GLY A 455 -20.55 -8.26 17.01
C GLY A 455 -20.16 -9.71 16.77
N LYS A 456 -21.04 -10.65 17.14
CA LYS A 456 -20.94 -12.03 16.66
C LYS A 456 -20.75 -11.95 15.14
N ILE A 457 -19.65 -12.49 14.60
CA ILE A 457 -19.56 -12.82 13.18
C ILE A 457 -20.86 -13.59 12.88
N PRO A 458 -21.75 -13.11 11.98
CA PRO A 458 -23.06 -13.72 11.81
C PRO A 458 -22.89 -15.23 11.64
N GLY A 459 -23.33 -15.99 12.65
CA GLY A 459 -23.17 -17.44 12.68
C GLY A 459 -23.88 -18.11 11.50
N GLN A 460 -24.81 -17.38 10.88
CA GLN A 460 -25.35 -17.64 9.56
C GLN A 460 -25.18 -16.38 8.72
N LEU A 461 -24.45 -16.51 7.60
CA LEU A 461 -24.51 -15.57 6.49
C LEU A 461 -25.98 -15.43 6.08
N PRO A 462 -26.53 -14.22 5.92
CA PRO A 462 -27.92 -14.06 5.48
C PRO A 462 -28.16 -14.85 4.20
N GLU A 463 -29.09 -15.80 4.22
CA GLU A 463 -29.43 -16.64 3.06
C GLU A 463 -29.96 -15.80 1.88
N ALA A 464 -30.41 -14.56 2.15
CA ALA A 464 -30.90 -13.63 1.15
C ALA A 464 -29.90 -12.47 0.93
N THR A 465 -29.33 -12.41 -0.28
CA THR A 465 -28.60 -11.26 -0.83
C THR A 465 -29.49 -10.05 -1.13
N ARG A 466 -30.80 -10.13 -0.87
CA ARG A 466 -31.77 -9.04 -1.13
C ARG A 466 -31.62 -7.95 -0.07
N GLY A 467 -30.99 -6.84 -0.44
CA GLY A 467 -30.86 -5.65 0.41
C GLY A 467 -29.49 -4.98 0.38
N TYR A 468 -28.47 -5.68 -0.14
CA TYR A 468 -27.12 -5.14 -0.27
C TYR A 468 -27.03 -4.22 -1.49
N SER A 469 -26.46 -3.01 -1.34
CA SER A 469 -26.43 -2.01 -2.43
C SER A 469 -25.29 -2.20 -3.41
N ASN A 470 -24.17 -2.79 -2.99
CA ASN A 470 -23.01 -3.06 -3.86
C ASN A 470 -22.64 -4.54 -3.76
N GLN A 471 -22.75 -5.26 -4.88
CA GLN A 471 -22.36 -6.66 -5.00
C GLN A 471 -21.25 -6.80 -6.03
N PHE A 472 -20.03 -7.15 -5.60
CA PHE A 472 -18.96 -7.56 -6.52
C PHE A 472 -18.91 -9.06 -6.56
N ILE A 473 -19.26 -9.61 -7.72
CA ILE A 473 -19.08 -11.02 -8.02
C ILE A 473 -17.81 -11.13 -8.86
N ILE A 474 -16.85 -11.92 -8.39
CA ILE A 474 -15.69 -12.32 -9.19
C ILE A 474 -15.82 -13.83 -9.39
N PRO A 475 -16.48 -14.27 -10.48
CA PRO A 475 -16.82 -15.67 -10.67
C PRO A 475 -15.59 -16.57 -10.66
N ALA A 476 -14.47 -16.12 -11.23
CA ALA A 476 -13.22 -16.86 -11.29
C ALA A 476 -12.60 -17.15 -9.91
N ALA A 477 -12.96 -16.39 -8.87
CA ALA A 477 -12.43 -16.53 -7.52
C ALA A 477 -13.52 -16.88 -6.49
N GLU A 478 -14.78 -17.08 -6.93
CA GLU A 478 -15.95 -17.29 -6.08
C GLU A 478 -16.19 -16.20 -5.00
N ILE A 479 -15.60 -15.02 -5.14
CA ILE A 479 -15.70 -13.94 -4.15
C ILE A 479 -16.99 -13.15 -4.36
N THR A 480 -17.76 -12.94 -3.28
CA THR A 480 -18.93 -12.05 -3.25
C THR A 480 -18.78 -10.99 -2.16
N ILE A 481 -18.50 -9.76 -2.55
CA ILE A 481 -18.51 -8.63 -1.62
C ILE A 481 -19.96 -8.18 -1.42
N LEU A 482 -20.42 -8.09 -0.17
CA LEU A 482 -21.75 -7.60 0.19
C LEU A 482 -21.62 -6.27 0.96
N HIS A 483 -22.47 -5.29 0.67
CA HIS A 483 -22.50 -3.99 1.35
C HIS A 483 -23.90 -3.69 1.89
N ASP A 484 -24.09 -3.61 3.22
CA ASP A 484 -25.39 -3.33 3.84
C ASP A 484 -25.53 -1.81 4.06
N PRO A 485 -26.36 -1.10 3.27
CA PRO A 485 -26.60 0.33 3.45
C PRO A 485 -27.62 0.64 4.54
N ALA A 486 -28.35 -0.36 5.07
CA ALA A 486 -29.51 -0.17 5.95
C ALA A 486 -29.18 -0.31 7.45
N GLN A 487 -27.99 -0.79 7.81
CA GLN A 487 -27.50 -0.76 9.19
C GLN A 487 -26.65 0.48 9.44
N ASP A 488 -27.23 1.42 10.19
CA ASP A 488 -26.67 2.69 10.62
C ASP A 488 -25.50 2.55 11.62
N VAL A 489 -24.55 1.64 11.37
CA VAL A 489 -23.38 1.50 12.23
C VAL A 489 -22.21 0.98 11.42
N ASP A 490 -21.35 1.88 10.94
CA ASP A 490 -19.89 1.82 11.09
C ASP A 490 -19.11 0.48 10.85
N HIS A 491 -19.68 -0.53 10.19
CA HIS A 491 -19.14 -1.89 10.02
C HIS A 491 -19.36 -2.38 8.57
N PHE A 492 -18.31 -2.91 7.94
CA PHE A 492 -18.39 -3.57 6.64
C PHE A 492 -18.37 -5.09 6.82
N GLN A 493 -19.34 -5.82 6.28
CA GLN A 493 -19.30 -7.28 6.24
C GLN A 493 -18.85 -7.77 4.86
N TYR A 494 -17.67 -8.36 4.76
CA TYR A 494 -17.20 -9.00 3.53
C TYR A 494 -17.30 -10.53 3.65
N VAL A 495 -17.56 -11.20 2.52
CA VAL A 495 -17.65 -12.67 2.45
C VAL A 495 -16.87 -13.16 1.24
N ALA A 496 -15.64 -13.62 1.45
CA ALA A 496 -14.94 -14.37 0.42
C ALA A 496 -15.33 -15.84 0.52
N ARG A 497 -15.69 -16.47 -0.60
CA ARG A 497 -15.76 -17.92 -0.72
C ARG A 497 -14.65 -18.32 -1.67
N ASN A 498 -13.80 -19.26 -1.28
CA ASN A 498 -12.83 -19.85 -2.17
C ASN A 498 -12.75 -21.35 -1.87
N SER A 499 -12.91 -22.21 -2.88
CA SER A 499 -12.70 -23.66 -2.77
C SER A 499 -13.50 -24.40 -1.68
N GLY A 500 -14.65 -23.85 -1.29
CA GLY A 500 -15.53 -24.40 -0.25
C GLY A 500 -15.32 -23.83 1.16
N GLU A 501 -14.20 -23.14 1.41
CA GLU A 501 -13.96 -22.38 2.65
C GLU A 501 -14.59 -20.99 2.52
N LYS A 502 -15.17 -20.50 3.62
CA LYS A 502 -15.79 -19.16 3.68
C LYS A 502 -15.04 -18.30 4.67
N THR A 503 -14.48 -17.20 4.18
CA THR A 503 -13.87 -16.17 5.02
C THR A 503 -14.81 -14.98 5.12
N ALA A 504 -15.41 -14.85 6.31
CA ALA A 504 -16.24 -13.71 6.67
C ALA A 504 -15.40 -12.70 7.48
N MET A 505 -15.57 -11.42 7.20
CA MET A 505 -14.85 -10.35 7.89
C MET A 505 -15.78 -9.18 8.20
N ILE A 506 -15.68 -8.64 9.41
CA ILE A 506 -16.36 -7.41 9.83
C ILE A 506 -15.30 -6.34 10.08
N CYS A 507 -15.38 -5.21 9.38
CA CYS A 507 -14.38 -4.14 9.44
C CYS A 507 -15.00 -2.82 9.91
N ALA A 508 -14.44 -2.22 10.95
CA ALA A 508 -14.71 -0.85 11.36
C ALA A 508 -13.74 0.12 10.67
N GLN A 509 -14.27 1.17 10.05
CA GLN A 509 -13.49 2.19 9.32
C GLN A 509 -13.38 3.52 10.08
N ASN A 510 -12.70 4.50 9.48
CA ASN A 510 -12.32 5.79 10.07
C ASN A 510 -13.45 6.57 10.79
N ASN A 511 -14.71 6.39 10.41
CA ASN A 511 -15.86 7.07 11.01
C ASN A 511 -16.55 6.27 12.14
N HIS A 512 -16.04 5.06 12.44
CA HIS A 512 -16.63 4.18 13.44
C HIS A 512 -16.56 4.78 14.85
N LYS A 513 -17.73 4.96 15.48
CA LYS A 513 -17.85 5.61 16.80
C LYS A 513 -17.75 4.62 17.98
N GLY A 514 -17.90 3.33 17.71
CA GLY A 514 -17.81 2.29 18.74
C GLY A 514 -16.37 1.97 19.17
N SER A 515 -16.25 1.02 20.10
CA SER A 515 -14.97 0.51 20.59
C SER A 515 -14.95 -1.01 20.61
N SER A 516 -13.76 -1.60 20.50
CA SER A 516 -13.56 -3.02 20.81
C SER A 516 -13.86 -3.31 22.28
N ALA A 517 -14.00 -4.60 22.63
CA ALA A 517 -14.18 -5.06 24.01
C ALA A 517 -13.10 -4.57 24.97
N ASN A 518 -11.88 -4.42 24.46
CA ASN A 518 -10.72 -3.94 25.22
C ASN A 518 -10.57 -2.42 25.16
N GLY A 519 -11.62 -1.70 24.73
CA GLY A 519 -11.70 -0.24 24.73
C GLY A 519 -10.96 0.44 23.57
N ILE A 520 -10.56 -0.29 22.53
CA ILE A 520 -9.89 0.31 21.37
C ILE A 520 -10.91 0.99 20.47
N ARG A 521 -10.74 2.29 20.26
CA ARG A 521 -11.50 3.12 19.32
C ARG A 521 -10.67 3.50 18.11
N ILE A 522 -11.31 3.89 17.02
CA ILE A 522 -10.61 4.61 15.95
C ILE A 522 -10.00 5.89 16.53
N GLY A 523 -8.75 6.16 16.17
CA GLY A 523 -7.93 7.24 16.72
C GLY A 523 -7.17 6.87 18.00
N SER A 524 -7.38 5.68 18.58
CA SER A 524 -6.61 5.22 19.75
C SER A 524 -5.12 5.15 19.42
N PRO A 525 -4.23 5.47 20.37
CA PRO A 525 -2.80 5.37 20.14
C PRO A 525 -2.38 3.91 19.96
N GLU A 526 -1.43 3.66 19.08
CA GLU A 526 -0.89 2.32 18.77
C GLU A 526 -0.39 1.60 20.02
N LYS A 527 0.27 2.32 20.93
CA LYS A 527 0.78 1.78 22.20
C LYS A 527 -0.31 1.14 23.07
N LEU A 528 -1.55 1.62 22.97
CA LEU A 528 -2.67 1.00 23.69
C LEU A 528 -2.96 -0.41 23.18
N LEU A 529 -2.66 -0.72 21.92
CA LEU A 529 -2.76 -2.09 21.40
C LEU A 529 -1.75 -3.00 22.11
N ASP A 530 -0.51 -2.56 22.31
CA ASP A 530 0.51 -3.32 23.04
C ASP A 530 0.09 -3.59 24.49
N GLU A 531 -0.50 -2.58 25.15
CA GLU A 531 -0.99 -2.72 26.52
C GLU A 531 -2.16 -3.70 26.64
N LYS A 532 -3.04 -3.76 25.63
CA LYS A 532 -4.28 -4.54 25.68
C LYS A 532 -4.16 -5.94 25.08
N TYR A 533 -3.35 -6.10 24.05
CA TYR A 533 -3.26 -7.32 23.26
C TYR A 533 -1.84 -7.91 23.21
N ALA A 534 -0.88 -7.31 23.93
CA ALA A 534 0.54 -7.56 23.76
C ALA A 534 1.00 -7.25 22.32
N PHE A 535 2.22 -7.65 21.97
CA PHE A 535 2.72 -7.43 20.61
C PHE A 535 1.99 -8.35 19.61
N PRO A 536 1.61 -7.85 18.41
CA PRO A 536 0.92 -8.64 17.40
C PRO A 536 1.77 -9.82 16.93
N TYR A 537 1.09 -10.87 16.47
CA TYR A 537 1.75 -12.02 15.87
C TYR A 537 2.59 -11.62 14.66
N SER A 538 2.05 -10.73 13.83
CA SER A 538 2.72 -10.18 12.66
C SER A 538 2.32 -8.72 12.44
N VAL A 539 3.25 -7.96 11.84
CA VAL A 539 3.00 -6.61 11.34
C VAL A 539 3.19 -6.61 9.83
N LYS A 540 2.20 -6.13 9.09
CA LYS A 540 2.23 -6.04 7.62
C LYS A 540 2.16 -4.58 7.20
N ILE A 541 3.22 -4.07 6.57
CA ILE A 541 3.23 -2.69 6.05
C ILE A 541 2.50 -2.67 4.70
N VAL A 542 1.52 -1.78 4.58
CA VAL A 542 0.73 -1.60 3.35
C VAL A 542 0.49 -0.10 3.16
N GLY A 543 1.00 0.47 2.06
CA GLY A 543 0.96 1.92 1.82
C GLY A 543 1.61 2.73 2.95
N ALA A 544 0.94 3.79 3.39
CA ALA A 544 1.41 4.68 4.45
C ALA A 544 1.14 4.15 5.89
N GLY A 545 0.79 2.87 6.04
CA GLY A 545 0.36 2.30 7.31
C GLY A 545 0.88 0.89 7.55
N SER A 546 0.50 0.35 8.70
CA SER A 546 0.80 -1.03 9.09
C SER A 546 -0.41 -1.72 9.67
N TRP A 547 -0.58 -3.00 9.37
CA TRP A 547 -1.57 -3.87 9.97
C TRP A 547 -0.94 -4.69 11.09
N ARG A 548 -1.46 -4.56 12.30
CA ARG A 548 -1.07 -5.35 13.48
C ARG A 548 -2.03 -6.52 13.64
N ILE A 549 -1.53 -7.74 13.49
CA ILE A 549 -2.35 -8.95 13.34
C ILE A 549 -2.25 -9.81 14.58
N TYR A 550 -3.40 -10.17 15.14
CA TYR A 550 -3.54 -11.01 16.31
C TYR A 550 -4.24 -12.30 15.89
N GLU A 551 -3.50 -13.18 15.21
CA GLU A 551 -4.05 -14.36 14.53
C GLU A 551 -4.83 -15.30 15.46
N ARG A 552 -4.37 -15.50 16.70
CA ARG A 552 -5.08 -16.31 17.71
C ARG A 552 -6.42 -15.73 18.13
N LEU A 553 -6.62 -14.43 17.90
CA LEU A 553 -7.84 -13.68 18.21
C LEU A 553 -8.67 -13.41 16.95
N ASN A 554 -8.24 -13.89 15.78
CA ASN A 554 -8.77 -13.52 14.46
C ASN A 554 -9.10 -12.02 14.35
N LEU A 555 -8.16 -11.17 14.78
CA LEU A 555 -8.32 -9.73 14.89
C LEU A 555 -7.12 -9.03 14.25
N ALA A 556 -7.35 -7.93 13.55
CA ALA A 556 -6.28 -7.07 13.08
C ALA A 556 -6.65 -5.59 13.21
N PHE A 557 -5.64 -4.74 13.40
CA PHE A 557 -5.77 -3.29 13.48
C PHE A 557 -4.91 -2.63 12.42
N GLU A 558 -5.48 -1.72 11.65
CA GLU A 558 -4.72 -0.80 10.81
C GLU A 558 -4.24 0.36 11.67
N VAL A 559 -2.95 0.64 11.63
CA VAL A 559 -2.30 1.76 12.30
C VAL A 559 -1.68 2.67 11.25
N ARG A 560 -1.95 3.97 11.37
CA ARG A 560 -1.27 5.03 10.61
C ARG A 560 -0.95 6.19 11.55
N ASN A 561 0.27 6.70 11.46
CA ASN A 561 0.76 7.78 12.33
C ASN A 561 0.51 7.47 13.82
N GLN A 562 0.89 6.25 14.24
CA GLN A 562 0.73 5.74 15.61
C GLN A 562 -0.71 5.78 16.14
N LYS A 563 -1.72 5.79 15.26
CA LYS A 563 -3.13 5.76 15.63
C LYS A 563 -3.87 4.68 14.87
N VAL A 564 -4.80 4.01 15.55
CA VAL A 564 -5.73 3.05 14.95
C VAL A 564 -6.63 3.76 13.95
N ARG A 565 -6.68 3.27 12.71
CA ARG A 565 -7.51 3.82 11.62
C ARG A 565 -8.63 2.90 11.18
N ALA A 566 -8.39 1.60 11.30
CA ALA A 566 -9.40 0.58 11.08
C ALA A 566 -9.12 -0.62 11.97
N TRP A 567 -10.11 -1.46 12.16
CA TRP A 567 -9.92 -2.78 12.74
C TRP A 567 -10.90 -3.75 12.11
N TYR A 568 -10.54 -5.04 12.09
CA TYR A 568 -11.48 -6.06 11.65
C TYR A 568 -11.32 -7.36 12.42
N VAL A 569 -12.44 -8.08 12.52
CA VAL A 569 -12.50 -9.46 12.99
C VAL A 569 -12.83 -10.37 11.82
N TYR A 570 -12.28 -11.58 11.83
CA TYR A 570 -12.49 -12.55 10.75
C TYR A 570 -12.76 -13.96 11.26
N SER A 571 -13.39 -14.78 10.42
CA SER A 571 -13.52 -16.22 10.62
C SER A 571 -13.36 -16.90 9.27
N SER A 572 -12.55 -17.95 9.26
CA SER A 572 -12.44 -18.89 8.15
C SER A 572 -13.11 -20.19 8.63
N GLN A 573 -14.22 -20.56 7.98
CA GLN A 573 -15.01 -21.78 8.27
C GLN A 573 -14.84 -22.80 7.16
#